data_AF-A0AAJ4ACL7-F1
#
_entry.id   AF-A0AAJ4ACL7-F1
#
_cell.length_a   1.000
_cell.length_b   1.000
_cell.length_c   1.000
_cell.angle_alpha   90.00
_cell.angle_beta   90.00
_cell.angle_gamma   90.00
#
_symmetry.space_group_name_H-M   'P 1'
#
loop_
_entity.id
_entity.type
_entity.pdbx_description
1 polymer ?
#
loop_
_entity_poly.entity_id
_entity_poly.type
_entity_poly.pdbx_seq_one_letter_code
_entity_poly.pdbx_strand_id
1 'polypeptide(L)'
;MIENEAKYDDKPIIFVSHSDENKHAAKLLKDICIEHYPPTRPEVFNCEMLKLPNTSVEQALLRLVGICRCSPNLFYWSDSLHWFKKLPSDTMHVIDFNQTKVSRGLNQQDQESITVNSKSYTQDNLNEEHFGLVNVHSSISNRIEGSLADLFCEEAQSLIIRPIPAPTGCKYDNPITLNSPTWQKEACVALRRYQGKECKDGFNWDTSNDAWENVDVYPIVEDIRMIDSQEVRECLIGQVTMVAPKDNDAYLSTAWIHPFHRRQGKLTNLWQQLTTTYGKFEVEQPNTNMQAFLAKNT
;
A
#
# COMPACT_ATOMS: atom_id res chain seq x y z
N MET A 1 -6.56 3.80 5.94
CA MET A 1 -5.11 3.92 6.15
C MET A 1 -4.83 4.48 7.54
N ILE A 2 -4.64 3.60 8.54
CA ILE A 2 -3.82 3.99 9.70
C ILE A 2 -2.45 4.25 9.06
N GLU A 3 -1.95 5.47 9.16
CA GLU A 3 -0.75 5.89 8.43
C GLU A 3 0.41 4.99 8.88
N ASN A 4 0.93 4.15 7.98
CA ASN A 4 1.96 3.16 8.28
C ASN A 4 3.38 3.77 8.36
N GLU A 5 3.49 5.09 8.50
CA GLU A 5 4.71 5.72 8.99
C GLU A 5 4.39 6.23 10.39
N ALA A 6 4.78 5.47 11.42
CA ALA A 6 4.75 6.01 12.78
C ALA A 6 5.73 7.17 12.88
N LYS A 7 5.21 8.39 12.92
CA LYS A 7 6.01 9.56 13.23
C LYS A 7 5.90 9.86 14.73
N TYR A 8 6.84 10.63 15.26
CA TYR A 8 6.84 11.02 16.68
C TYR A 8 5.58 11.83 17.07
N ASP A 9 4.88 12.34 16.05
CA ASP A 9 3.69 13.18 16.07
C ASP A 9 2.40 12.44 15.62
N ASP A 10 2.42 11.11 15.56
CA ASP A 10 1.22 10.31 15.26
C ASP A 10 0.09 10.56 16.27
N LYS A 11 -1.12 10.73 15.73
CA LYS A 11 -2.32 10.95 16.55
C LYS A 11 -2.75 9.65 17.22
N PRO A 12 -3.16 9.70 18.50
CA PRO A 12 -3.74 8.54 19.17
C PRO A 12 -4.93 7.97 18.40
N ILE A 13 -5.02 6.64 18.39
CA ILE A 13 -6.13 5.90 17.79
C ILE A 13 -7.10 5.51 18.91
N ILE A 14 -8.37 5.84 18.73
CA ILE A 14 -9.46 5.43 19.60
C ILE A 14 -10.37 4.45 18.86
N PHE A 15 -10.51 3.26 19.42
CA PHE A 15 -11.55 2.29 19.06
C PHE A 15 -12.79 2.54 19.91
N VAL A 16 -13.94 2.84 19.29
CA VAL A 16 -15.20 3.03 20.00
C VAL A 16 -16.13 1.87 19.76
N SER A 17 -16.61 1.29 20.85
CA SER A 17 -17.58 0.21 20.83
C SER A 17 -18.63 0.38 21.91
N HIS A 18 -19.90 0.33 21.51
CA HIS A 18 -21.04 0.49 22.40
C HIS A 18 -21.48 -0.81 23.10
N SER A 19 -20.88 -1.97 22.77
CA SER A 19 -21.12 -3.27 23.42
C SER A 19 -19.86 -3.91 24.03
N ASP A 20 -20.04 -4.73 25.07
CA ASP A 20 -18.95 -5.45 25.75
C ASP A 20 -18.29 -6.54 24.87
N GLU A 21 -19.00 -7.02 23.85
CA GLU A 21 -18.58 -8.12 22.96
C GLU A 21 -17.34 -7.76 22.11
N ASN A 22 -17.08 -6.47 21.91
CA ASN A 22 -16.00 -5.96 21.07
C ASN A 22 -14.65 -5.80 21.78
N LYS A 23 -14.52 -6.21 23.06
CA LYS A 23 -13.20 -6.30 23.72
C LYS A 23 -12.26 -7.24 22.98
N HIS A 24 -12.80 -8.26 22.31
CA HIS A 24 -12.02 -9.16 21.46
C HIS A 24 -11.50 -8.47 20.20
N ALA A 25 -12.32 -7.62 19.57
CA ALA A 25 -11.92 -6.82 18.41
C ALA A 25 -10.82 -5.81 18.78
N ALA A 26 -10.89 -5.21 19.96
CA ALA A 26 -9.84 -4.32 20.46
C ALA A 26 -8.50 -5.05 20.67
N LYS A 27 -8.54 -6.32 21.11
CA LYS A 27 -7.34 -7.16 21.23
C LYS A 27 -6.75 -7.53 19.86
N LEU A 28 -7.59 -7.90 18.89
CA LEU A 28 -7.17 -8.15 17.51
C LEU A 28 -6.57 -6.90 16.86
N LEU A 29 -7.18 -5.74 17.07
CA LEU A 29 -6.66 -4.45 16.58
C LEU A 29 -5.33 -4.09 17.24
N LYS A 30 -5.16 -4.38 18.54
CA LYS A 30 -3.87 -4.26 19.22
C LYS A 30 -2.81 -5.12 18.55
N ASP A 31 -3.10 -6.39 18.28
CA ASP A 31 -2.14 -7.32 17.66
C ASP A 31 -1.77 -6.84 16.24
N ILE A 32 -2.75 -6.35 15.47
CA ILE A 32 -2.53 -5.70 14.16
C ILE A 32 -1.64 -4.47 14.32
N CYS A 33 -1.90 -3.60 15.31
CA CYS A 33 -1.08 -2.42 15.55
C CYS A 33 0.36 -2.81 15.92
N ILE A 34 0.58 -3.80 16.78
CA ILE A 34 1.93 -4.27 17.14
C ILE A 34 2.68 -4.79 15.91
N GLU A 35 2.01 -5.55 15.05
CA GLU A 35 2.59 -6.08 13.81
C GLU A 35 2.95 -4.97 12.81
N HIS A 36 2.11 -3.93 12.71
CA HIS A 36 2.27 -2.85 11.73
C HIS A 36 3.06 -1.65 12.26
N TYR A 37 3.37 -1.63 13.56
CA TYR A 37 4.20 -0.63 14.23
C TYR A 37 5.41 -1.27 14.94
N PRO A 38 6.29 -2.00 14.23
CA PRO A 38 7.40 -2.74 14.82
C PRO A 38 8.46 -1.90 15.58
N PRO A 39 8.72 -0.60 15.29
CA PRO A 39 9.65 0.19 16.12
C PRO A 39 9.03 0.67 17.44
N THR A 40 7.70 0.58 17.59
CA THR A 40 6.98 1.09 18.75
C THR A 40 6.86 0.00 19.80
N ARG A 41 7.19 0.33 21.05
CA ARG A 41 7.12 -0.59 22.19
C ARG A 41 5.72 -1.22 22.31
N PRO A 42 5.54 -2.55 22.28
CA PRO A 42 4.22 -3.19 22.30
C PRO A 42 3.31 -2.74 23.45
N GLU A 43 3.91 -2.28 24.55
CA GLU A 43 3.22 -1.76 25.72
C GLU A 43 2.40 -0.50 25.43
N VAL A 44 2.74 0.29 24.39
CA VAL A 44 1.99 1.50 23.99
C VAL A 44 0.64 1.18 23.34
N PHE A 45 0.42 -0.08 22.97
CA PHE A 45 -0.83 -0.58 22.41
C PHE A 45 -1.65 -1.34 23.45
N ASN A 46 -1.31 -1.21 24.74
CA ASN A 46 -2.14 -1.71 25.83
C ASN A 46 -3.46 -0.92 25.81
N CYS A 47 -4.44 -1.49 25.12
CA CYS A 47 -5.77 -0.93 24.89
C CYS A 47 -6.44 -0.52 26.22
N GLU A 48 -6.21 0.72 26.62
CA GLU A 48 -6.76 1.31 27.84
C GLU A 48 -8.04 2.07 27.54
N MET A 49 -8.96 2.07 28.51
CA MET A 49 -10.22 2.78 28.34
C MET A 49 -10.00 4.28 28.50
N LEU A 50 -10.31 5.07 27.48
CA LEU A 50 -10.23 6.52 27.50
C LEU A 50 -11.57 7.12 27.93
N LYS A 51 -11.56 7.80 29.08
CA LYS A 51 -12.65 8.62 29.60
C LYS A 51 -12.13 9.99 30.01
N LEU A 52 -12.56 11.04 29.31
CA LEU A 52 -12.19 12.42 29.64
C LEU A 52 -13.41 13.19 30.19
N PRO A 53 -13.18 14.21 31.03
CA PRO A 53 -14.24 15.14 31.43
C PRO A 53 -14.93 15.77 30.22
N ASN A 54 -16.25 15.84 30.27
CA ASN A 54 -17.12 16.38 29.21
C ASN A 54 -17.64 17.80 29.53
N THR A 55 -17.16 18.40 30.62
CA THR A 55 -17.60 19.67 31.20
C THR A 55 -16.99 20.87 30.48
N SER A 56 -15.68 20.84 30.20
CA SER A 56 -14.97 21.89 29.47
C SER A 56 -13.78 21.33 28.68
N VAL A 57 -13.36 22.06 27.65
CA VAL A 57 -12.17 21.74 26.83
C VAL A 57 -10.91 21.67 27.69
N GLU A 58 -10.75 22.63 28.60
CA GLU A 58 -9.61 22.71 29.51
C GLU A 58 -9.49 21.48 30.42
N GLN A 59 -10.60 21.03 31.02
CA GLN A 59 -10.59 19.84 31.87
C GLN A 59 -10.32 18.56 31.06
N ALA A 60 -10.86 18.47 29.84
CA ALA A 60 -10.58 17.34 28.94
C ALA A 60 -9.09 17.28 28.57
N LEU A 61 -8.48 18.40 28.19
CA LEU A 61 -7.07 18.51 27.84
C LEU A 61 -6.14 18.24 29.03
N LEU A 62 -6.42 18.81 30.21
CA LEU A 62 -5.64 18.57 31.41
C LEU A 62 -5.66 17.09 31.81
N ARG A 63 -6.82 16.43 31.68
CA ARG A 63 -6.92 14.99 31.93
C ARG A 63 -6.13 14.19 30.89
N LEU A 64 -6.24 14.53 29.61
CA LEU A 64 -5.50 13.87 28.54
C LEU A 64 -3.98 13.99 28.76
N VAL A 65 -3.48 15.19 29.06
CA VAL A 65 -2.08 15.42 29.41
C VAL A 65 -1.67 14.59 30.62
N GLY A 66 -2.52 14.48 31.64
CA GLY A 66 -2.29 13.62 32.80
C GLY A 66 -2.14 12.14 32.41
N ILE A 67 -2.98 11.64 31.51
CA ILE A 67 -2.89 10.27 30.98
C ILE A 67 -1.59 10.09 30.20
N CYS A 68 -1.28 10.98 29.25
CA CYS A 68 -0.08 10.90 28.41
C CYS A 68 1.23 11.00 29.21
N ARG A 69 1.23 11.70 30.35
CA ARG A 69 2.40 11.78 31.25
C ARG A 69 2.63 10.49 32.04
N CYS A 70 1.58 9.73 32.31
CA CYS A 70 1.65 8.48 33.06
C CYS A 70 1.77 7.25 32.14
N SER A 71 1.37 7.36 30.87
CA SER A 71 1.40 6.29 29.89
C SER A 71 1.64 6.82 28.47
N PRO A 72 2.63 6.29 27.73
CA PRO A 72 2.88 6.65 26.33
C PRO A 72 1.93 5.92 25.34
N ASN A 73 0.71 5.57 25.77
CA ASN A 73 -0.22 4.79 24.95
C ASN A 73 -0.66 5.55 23.69
N LEU A 74 -0.63 4.86 22.56
CA LEU A 74 -1.10 5.33 21.25
C LEU A 74 -2.43 4.70 20.84
N PHE A 75 -2.89 3.69 21.55
CA PHE A 75 -4.17 3.01 21.29
C PHE A 75 -5.05 2.97 22.53
N TYR A 76 -6.25 3.51 22.37
CA TYR A 76 -7.27 3.56 23.41
C TYR A 76 -8.56 2.92 22.91
N TRP A 77 -9.41 2.50 23.85
CA TRP A 77 -10.81 2.20 23.54
C TRP A 77 -11.75 3.10 24.32
N SER A 78 -12.97 3.28 23.82
CA SER A 78 -14.03 3.96 24.54
C SER A 78 -15.36 3.28 24.31
N ASP A 79 -16.25 3.37 25.29
CA ASP A 79 -17.63 2.90 25.18
C ASP A 79 -18.56 3.95 24.57
N SER A 80 -18.06 5.17 24.31
CA SER A 80 -18.85 6.26 23.73
C SER A 80 -17.98 7.37 23.13
N LEU A 81 -18.42 7.93 22.00
CA LEU A 81 -17.87 9.17 21.42
C LEU A 81 -17.97 10.36 22.38
N HIS A 82 -18.94 10.32 23.31
CA HIS A 82 -19.21 11.36 24.27
C HIS A 82 -18.01 11.71 25.15
N TRP A 83 -17.15 10.73 25.46
CA TRP A 83 -16.05 10.90 26.39
C TRP A 83 -14.95 11.82 25.92
N PHE A 84 -14.89 12.14 24.63
CA PHE A 84 -13.84 12.98 24.06
C PHE A 84 -14.39 14.10 23.17
N LYS A 85 -15.71 14.34 23.21
CA LYS A 85 -16.33 15.43 22.44
C LYS A 85 -15.84 16.82 22.84
N LYS A 86 -15.34 17.03 24.07
CA LYS A 86 -14.76 18.31 24.49
C LYS A 86 -13.30 18.49 24.05
N LEU A 87 -12.66 17.48 23.45
CA LEU A 87 -11.36 17.69 22.85
C LEU A 87 -11.49 18.59 21.61
N PRO A 88 -10.46 19.41 21.31
CA PRO A 88 -10.36 20.08 20.03
C PRO A 88 -10.49 19.08 18.88
N SER A 89 -11.11 19.50 17.78
CA SER A 89 -11.25 18.68 16.58
C SER A 89 -9.88 18.21 16.07
N ASP A 90 -9.87 17.06 15.39
CA ASP A 90 -8.69 16.52 14.70
C ASP A 90 -7.50 16.16 15.60
N THR A 91 -7.74 16.02 16.91
CA THR A 91 -6.73 15.62 17.90
C THR A 91 -6.46 14.11 17.84
N MET A 92 -7.44 13.30 17.44
CA MET A 92 -7.36 11.83 17.49
C MET A 92 -8.04 11.17 16.30
N HIS A 93 -7.53 10.00 15.92
CA HIS A 93 -8.19 9.09 14.98
C HIS A 93 -9.26 8.28 15.71
N VAL A 94 -10.45 8.18 15.12
CA VAL A 94 -11.57 7.46 15.72
C VAL A 94 -12.06 6.39 14.75
N ILE A 95 -12.21 5.17 15.27
CA ILE A 95 -12.85 4.05 14.60
C ILE A 95 -14.08 3.68 15.45
N ASP A 96 -15.25 4.07 14.98
CA ASP A 96 -16.52 3.88 15.68
C ASP A 96 -17.28 2.67 15.12
N PHE A 97 -17.45 1.65 15.94
CA PHE A 97 -18.21 0.45 15.63
C PHE A 97 -19.65 0.62 16.16
N ASN A 98 -20.51 1.23 15.34
CA ASN A 98 -21.94 1.16 15.58
C ASN A 98 -22.47 -0.21 15.14
N GLN A 99 -23.52 -0.68 15.81
CA GLN A 99 -24.09 -2.03 15.62
C GLN A 99 -24.40 -2.38 14.15
N THR A 100 -24.73 -1.37 13.33
CA THR A 100 -25.06 -1.54 11.91
C THR A 100 -24.01 -0.95 10.98
N LYS A 101 -23.03 -0.20 11.50
CA LYS A 101 -22.12 0.59 10.69
C LYS A 101 -20.78 0.90 11.36
N VAL A 102 -19.67 0.58 10.70
CA VAL A 102 -18.34 1.05 11.10
C VAL A 102 -18.05 2.39 10.44
N SER A 103 -17.66 3.38 11.22
CA SER A 103 -17.29 4.71 10.74
C SER A 103 -15.86 5.02 11.15
N ARG A 104 -15.10 5.64 10.24
CA ARG A 104 -13.71 6.01 10.49
C ARG A 104 -13.48 7.47 10.17
N GLY A 105 -12.76 8.17 11.06
CA GLY A 105 -12.55 9.60 10.90
C GLY A 105 -11.69 10.22 11.98
N LEU A 106 -11.86 11.53 12.12
CA LEU A 106 -11.26 12.35 13.17
C LEU A 106 -12.33 12.78 14.18
N ASN A 107 -11.95 12.96 15.44
CA ASN A 107 -12.88 13.49 16.44
C ASN A 107 -13.31 14.92 16.09
N GLN A 108 -14.56 15.28 16.40
CA GLN A 108 -15.05 16.65 16.28
C GLN A 108 -15.37 17.24 17.66
N GLN A 109 -14.93 18.47 17.87
CA GLN A 109 -15.26 19.21 19.08
C GLN A 109 -16.76 19.49 19.15
N ASP A 110 -17.32 19.29 20.33
CA ASP A 110 -18.72 19.49 20.70
C ASP A 110 -19.72 18.66 19.90
N GLN A 111 -19.24 17.65 19.16
CA GLN A 111 -20.08 16.72 18.41
C GLN A 111 -19.84 15.28 18.85
N GLU A 112 -20.92 14.49 18.81
CA GLU A 112 -20.87 13.03 18.98
C GLU A 112 -20.86 12.37 17.60
N SER A 113 -20.04 12.94 16.72
CA SER A 113 -19.82 12.54 15.34
C SER A 113 -18.32 12.55 15.08
N ILE A 114 -17.92 11.89 14.00
CA ILE A 114 -16.55 11.95 13.50
C ILE A 114 -16.56 12.59 12.13
N THR A 115 -15.48 13.31 11.78
CA THR A 115 -15.24 13.72 10.40
C THR A 115 -14.94 12.47 9.60
N VAL A 116 -15.96 11.87 8.98
CA VAL A 116 -15.82 10.62 8.24
C VAL A 116 -14.94 10.86 7.02
N ASN A 117 -13.85 10.12 6.92
CA ASN A 117 -13.00 10.13 5.73
C ASN A 117 -13.71 9.33 4.63
N SER A 118 -14.66 9.95 3.91
CA SER A 118 -15.35 9.50 2.67
C SER A 118 -15.99 8.10 2.62
N LYS A 119 -15.77 7.21 3.60
CA LYS A 119 -16.17 5.79 3.53
C LYS A 119 -16.71 5.32 4.87
N SER A 120 -17.79 4.57 4.81
CA SER A 120 -18.61 4.19 5.95
C SER A 120 -19.23 2.82 5.66
N TYR A 121 -19.10 1.85 6.56
CA TYR A 121 -19.27 0.42 6.25
C TYR A 121 -20.53 -0.13 6.91
N THR A 122 -21.49 -0.70 6.19
CA THR A 122 -22.72 -1.29 6.77
C THR A 122 -22.64 -2.80 6.91
N GLN A 123 -23.47 -3.38 7.79
CA GLN A 123 -23.52 -4.82 8.09
C GLN A 123 -23.78 -5.71 6.87
N ASP A 124 -24.53 -5.20 5.88
CA ASP A 124 -24.80 -5.91 4.61
C ASP A 124 -23.58 -5.95 3.67
N ASN A 125 -22.65 -5.00 3.81
CA ASN A 125 -21.44 -4.89 2.98
C ASN A 125 -20.20 -5.52 3.65
N LEU A 126 -20.30 -5.89 4.93
CA LEU A 126 -19.22 -6.50 5.69
C LEU A 126 -18.85 -7.90 5.15
N ASN A 127 -19.85 -8.68 4.73
CA ASN A 127 -19.62 -10.02 4.15
C ASN A 127 -19.17 -9.97 2.69
N GLU A 128 -19.65 -8.99 1.92
CA GLU A 128 -19.18 -8.75 0.54
C GLU A 128 -17.75 -8.18 0.50
N GLU A 129 -17.29 -7.41 1.50
CA GLU A 129 -15.88 -6.99 1.58
C GLU A 129 -14.97 -8.01 2.31
N HIS A 130 -15.50 -8.89 3.18
CA HIS A 130 -14.70 -9.98 3.77
C HIS A 130 -14.34 -11.08 2.75
N PHE A 131 -15.14 -11.27 1.69
CA PHE A 131 -14.93 -12.32 0.69
C PHE A 131 -15.01 -11.86 -0.79
N GLY A 132 -15.33 -10.61 -1.06
CA GLY A 132 -15.32 -10.02 -2.41
C GLY A 132 -13.93 -9.79 -3.00
N LEU A 133 -12.87 -10.17 -2.27
CA LEU A 133 -11.52 -10.35 -2.78
C LEU A 133 -11.37 -11.60 -3.69
N VAL A 134 -12.39 -12.45 -3.78
CA VAL A 134 -12.32 -13.73 -4.53
C VAL A 134 -13.07 -13.71 -5.86
N ASN A 135 -13.95 -12.75 -6.16
CA ASN A 135 -14.64 -12.74 -7.45
C ASN A 135 -14.93 -11.32 -7.94
N VAL A 136 -14.03 -10.78 -8.76
CA VAL A 136 -14.42 -9.77 -9.74
C VAL A 136 -14.94 -10.49 -10.97
N HIS A 137 -16.25 -10.47 -11.21
CA HIS A 137 -16.78 -10.19 -12.55
C HIS A 137 -18.31 -9.96 -12.59
N SER A 138 -18.69 -8.81 -13.15
CA SER A 138 -19.52 -8.68 -14.38
C SER A 138 -20.44 -7.45 -14.39
N SER A 139 -20.64 -6.75 -13.27
CA SER A 139 -21.58 -5.62 -13.21
C SER A 139 -20.96 -4.22 -13.03
N ILE A 140 -19.62 -4.11 -12.92
CA ILE A 140 -18.91 -2.81 -12.87
C ILE A 140 -18.56 -2.32 -14.29
N SER A 141 -19.56 -2.18 -15.15
CA SER A 141 -19.36 -1.47 -16.43
C SER A 141 -19.84 -0.02 -16.39
N ASN A 142 -20.62 0.40 -15.37
CA ASN A 142 -21.43 1.61 -15.53
C ASN A 142 -21.29 2.71 -14.48
N ARG A 143 -20.43 2.62 -13.45
CA ARG A 143 -20.36 3.70 -12.43
C ARG A 143 -18.99 3.89 -11.79
N ILE A 144 -18.04 4.40 -12.56
CA ILE A 144 -16.81 4.94 -11.99
C ILE A 144 -16.64 6.37 -12.52
N GLU A 145 -16.98 7.36 -11.68
CA GLU A 145 -16.59 8.76 -11.87
C GLU A 145 -15.28 8.99 -11.11
N GLY A 146 -14.22 9.31 -11.85
CA GLY A 146 -12.87 9.53 -11.33
C GLY A 146 -11.83 9.29 -12.42
N SER A 147 -10.69 9.98 -12.37
CA SER A 147 -9.63 9.73 -13.35
C SER A 147 -8.98 8.37 -13.07
N LEU A 148 -8.64 7.64 -14.13
CA LEU A 148 -7.94 6.34 -14.06
C LEU A 148 -6.63 6.39 -13.26
N ALA A 149 -6.06 7.57 -13.04
CA ALA A 149 -4.85 7.80 -12.25
C ALA A 149 -5.14 7.84 -10.73
N ASP A 150 -6.34 8.27 -10.32
CA ASP A 150 -6.70 8.36 -8.90
C ASP A 150 -7.02 6.98 -8.33
N LEU A 151 -7.77 6.18 -9.11
CA LEU A 151 -8.04 4.76 -8.82
C LEU A 151 -6.75 3.92 -8.79
N PHE A 152 -5.75 4.36 -9.54
CA PHE A 152 -4.46 3.70 -9.63
C PHE A 152 -3.55 3.99 -8.45
N CYS A 153 -3.49 5.26 -8.03
CA CYS A 153 -2.80 5.65 -6.82
C CYS A 153 -3.46 5.00 -5.60
N GLU A 154 -4.78 4.87 -5.58
CA GLU A 154 -5.49 4.10 -4.56
C GLU A 154 -5.18 2.60 -4.62
N GLU A 155 -5.12 1.95 -5.79
CA GLU A 155 -4.65 0.55 -5.93
C GLU A 155 -3.23 0.37 -5.36
N ALA A 156 -2.29 1.24 -5.75
CA ALA A 156 -0.90 1.17 -5.33
C ALA A 156 -0.71 1.48 -3.85
N GLN A 157 -1.49 2.42 -3.28
CA GLN A 157 -1.48 2.76 -1.85
C GLN A 157 -2.24 1.73 -0.99
N SER A 158 -3.11 0.92 -1.60
CA SER A 158 -3.86 -0.17 -0.93
C SER A 158 -3.10 -1.51 -0.87
N LEU A 159 -1.82 -1.57 -1.28
CA LEU A 159 -1.06 -2.82 -1.54
C LEU A 159 -1.68 -3.70 -2.66
N ILE A 160 -2.39 -3.08 -3.62
CA ILE A 160 -2.92 -3.68 -4.84
C ILE A 160 -2.05 -3.23 -6.05
N ILE A 161 -0.73 -3.16 -5.87
CA ILE A 161 0.17 -3.68 -6.89
C ILE A 161 0.70 -4.96 -6.27
N ARG A 162 0.04 -6.09 -6.55
CA ARG A 162 0.57 -7.35 -6.05
C ARG A 162 1.85 -7.63 -6.83
N PRO A 163 2.97 -7.93 -6.14
CA PRO A 163 4.02 -8.72 -6.75
C PRO A 163 3.36 -9.85 -7.55
N ILE A 164 3.63 -9.93 -8.85
CA ILE A 164 2.88 -10.86 -9.71
C ILE A 164 3.52 -12.24 -9.49
N PRO A 165 2.82 -13.21 -8.90
CA PRO A 165 3.42 -14.50 -8.61
C PRO A 165 3.60 -15.29 -9.90
N ALA A 166 4.73 -16.00 -10.01
CA ALA A 166 4.86 -17.04 -11.00
C ALA A 166 3.79 -18.14 -10.76
N PRO A 167 3.34 -18.84 -11.82
CA PRO A 167 2.53 -20.05 -11.67
C PRO A 167 3.21 -21.09 -10.77
N THR A 168 2.42 -22.00 -10.20
CA THR A 168 2.94 -23.03 -9.28
C THR A 168 4.10 -23.80 -9.90
N GLY A 169 5.26 -23.80 -9.23
CA GLY A 169 6.46 -24.50 -9.71
C GLY A 169 7.21 -23.81 -10.87
N CYS A 170 6.79 -22.62 -11.28
CA CYS A 170 7.46 -21.82 -12.31
C CYS A 170 8.33 -20.71 -11.70
N LYS A 171 9.23 -20.18 -12.52
CA LYS A 171 10.06 -19.00 -12.26
C LYS A 171 10.07 -18.10 -13.49
N TYR A 172 10.36 -16.82 -13.29
CA TYR A 172 10.56 -15.88 -14.39
C TYR A 172 11.89 -16.15 -15.10
N ASP A 173 11.89 -16.00 -16.42
CA ASP A 173 13.11 -16.04 -17.23
C ASP A 173 13.93 -14.77 -16.95
N ASN A 174 15.25 -14.84 -17.14
CA ASN A 174 16.11 -13.66 -17.03
C ASN A 174 17.14 -13.64 -18.18
N PRO A 175 16.93 -12.84 -19.24
CA PRO A 175 15.79 -11.95 -19.48
C PRO A 175 14.53 -12.70 -19.99
N ILE A 176 13.39 -12.04 -19.88
CA ILE A 176 12.12 -12.39 -20.54
C ILE A 176 12.16 -11.81 -21.95
N THR A 177 11.92 -12.64 -22.95
CA THR A 177 12.06 -12.28 -24.38
C THR A 177 10.81 -12.64 -25.17
N LEU A 178 10.81 -12.35 -26.48
CA LEU A 178 9.78 -12.81 -27.42
C LEU A 178 9.46 -14.32 -27.31
N ASN A 179 10.50 -15.13 -27.04
CA ASN A 179 10.42 -16.59 -26.95
C ASN A 179 9.97 -17.10 -25.57
N SER A 180 9.87 -16.22 -24.57
CA SER A 180 9.41 -16.61 -23.24
C SER A 180 7.92 -16.99 -23.24
N PRO A 181 7.48 -17.83 -22.30
CA PRO A 181 6.09 -18.21 -22.16
C PRO A 181 5.14 -17.01 -22.10
N THR A 182 3.95 -17.14 -22.69
CA THR A 182 2.96 -16.06 -22.77
C THR A 182 2.62 -15.47 -21.41
N TRP A 183 2.55 -16.28 -20.35
CA TRP A 183 2.24 -15.81 -18.99
C TRP A 183 3.27 -14.80 -18.45
N GLN A 184 4.55 -14.92 -18.86
CA GLN A 184 5.59 -13.97 -18.46
C GLN A 184 5.40 -12.64 -19.18
N LYS A 185 5.07 -12.69 -20.48
CA LYS A 185 4.75 -11.50 -21.27
C LYS A 185 3.52 -10.78 -20.72
N GLU A 186 2.49 -11.53 -20.34
CA GLU A 186 1.29 -11.01 -19.68
C GLU A 186 1.62 -10.34 -18.33
N ALA A 187 2.50 -10.94 -17.53
CA ALA A 187 2.96 -10.36 -16.26
C ALA A 187 3.71 -9.03 -16.48
N CYS A 188 4.61 -8.97 -17.46
CA CYS A 188 5.32 -7.73 -17.80
C CYS A 188 4.39 -6.64 -18.30
N VAL A 189 3.44 -6.97 -19.17
CA VAL A 189 2.43 -6.03 -19.66
C VAL A 189 1.56 -5.54 -18.49
N ALA A 190 1.16 -6.43 -17.58
CA ALA A 190 0.42 -6.05 -16.38
C ALA A 190 1.23 -5.06 -15.53
N LEU A 191 2.49 -5.37 -15.21
CA LEU A 191 3.37 -4.47 -14.45
C LEU A 191 3.57 -3.11 -15.15
N ARG A 192 3.69 -3.12 -16.47
CA ARG A 192 3.94 -1.90 -17.24
C ARG A 192 2.70 -1.01 -17.38
N ARG A 193 1.49 -1.59 -17.35
CA ARG A 193 0.23 -0.83 -17.14
C ARG A 193 0.27 -0.07 -15.83
N TYR A 194 0.85 -0.67 -14.78
CA TYR A 194 1.03 0.01 -13.51
C TYR A 194 1.99 1.20 -13.66
N GLN A 195 3.20 0.96 -14.16
CA GLN A 195 4.14 2.04 -14.43
C GLN A 195 3.52 3.16 -15.27
N GLY A 196 2.78 2.82 -16.34
CA GLY A 196 2.26 3.82 -17.27
C GLY A 196 1.23 4.75 -16.66
N LYS A 197 0.47 4.27 -15.68
CA LYS A 197 -0.43 5.10 -14.89
C LYS A 197 0.32 5.97 -13.87
N GLU A 198 1.37 5.47 -13.22
CA GLU A 198 2.23 6.26 -12.30
C GLU A 198 2.96 7.38 -13.06
N CYS A 199 3.57 7.04 -14.20
CA CYS A 199 4.42 7.95 -14.98
C CYS A 199 3.66 8.78 -16.01
N LYS A 200 2.39 8.46 -16.29
CA LYS A 200 1.55 9.10 -17.33
C LYS A 200 2.23 9.13 -18.69
N ASP A 201 2.82 8.01 -19.09
CA ASP A 201 3.76 7.93 -20.22
C ASP A 201 3.15 7.40 -21.54
N GLY A 202 1.82 7.34 -21.63
CA GLY A 202 1.14 6.93 -22.87
C GLY A 202 1.29 5.44 -23.22
N PHE A 203 1.57 4.59 -22.21
CA PHE A 203 1.72 3.14 -22.35
C PHE A 203 0.70 2.47 -23.30
N ASN A 204 1.21 1.72 -24.29
CA ASN A 204 0.41 0.92 -25.23
C ASN A 204 1.09 -0.40 -25.63
N TRP A 205 1.86 -1.01 -24.73
CA TRP A 205 2.55 -2.28 -25.00
C TRP A 205 1.63 -3.48 -24.74
N ASP A 206 1.69 -4.48 -25.62
CA ASP A 206 0.89 -5.70 -25.50
C ASP A 206 1.76 -6.97 -25.57
N THR A 207 1.12 -8.13 -25.68
CA THR A 207 1.79 -9.44 -25.72
C THR A 207 2.05 -9.96 -27.13
N SER A 208 1.74 -9.17 -28.16
CA SER A 208 1.97 -9.54 -29.56
C SER A 208 3.46 -9.68 -29.86
N ASN A 209 3.79 -10.49 -30.88
CA ASN A 209 5.19 -10.70 -31.23
C ASN A 209 5.87 -9.41 -31.70
N ASP A 210 5.14 -8.57 -32.45
CA ASP A 210 5.65 -7.30 -32.95
C ASP A 210 6.03 -6.36 -31.80
N ALA A 211 5.26 -6.35 -30.72
CA ALA A 211 5.55 -5.55 -29.52
C ALA A 211 6.80 -6.02 -28.77
N TRP A 212 7.23 -7.26 -28.93
CA TRP A 212 8.37 -7.87 -28.24
C TRP A 212 9.60 -8.02 -29.13
N GLU A 213 9.53 -7.59 -30.39
CA GLU A 213 10.67 -7.66 -31.30
C GLU A 213 11.79 -6.72 -30.82
N ASN A 214 12.99 -7.26 -30.66
CA ASN A 214 14.17 -6.55 -30.14
C ASN A 214 13.99 -5.99 -28.71
N VAL A 215 13.05 -6.53 -27.94
CA VAL A 215 12.79 -6.14 -26.55
C VAL A 215 13.21 -7.25 -25.59
N ASP A 216 14.10 -6.92 -24.66
CA ASP A 216 14.48 -7.78 -23.55
C ASP A 216 13.99 -7.16 -22.24
N VAL A 217 13.21 -7.90 -21.46
CA VAL A 217 12.78 -7.46 -20.13
C VAL A 217 13.54 -8.23 -19.07
N TYR A 218 14.26 -7.49 -18.23
CA TYR A 218 14.94 -8.01 -17.06
C TYR A 218 14.01 -7.88 -15.85
N PRO A 219 13.44 -8.99 -15.36
CA PRO A 219 12.55 -8.95 -14.22
C PRO A 219 13.34 -8.72 -12.94
N ILE A 220 12.75 -7.96 -12.02
CA ILE A 220 13.21 -7.85 -10.64
C ILE A 220 12.22 -8.64 -9.81
N VAL A 221 12.71 -9.69 -9.16
CA VAL A 221 11.87 -10.67 -8.45
C VAL A 221 12.18 -10.76 -6.96
N GLU A 222 11.24 -11.31 -6.20
CA GLU A 222 11.39 -11.64 -4.78
C GLU A 222 10.55 -12.86 -4.41
N ASP A 223 11.08 -13.69 -3.52
CA ASP A 223 10.34 -14.83 -2.97
C ASP A 223 9.36 -14.33 -1.90
N ILE A 224 8.07 -14.49 -2.15
CA ILE A 224 7.00 -13.98 -1.30
C ILE A 224 6.09 -15.13 -0.90
N ARG A 225 5.75 -15.20 0.39
CA ARG A 225 4.76 -16.16 0.91
C ARG A 225 3.37 -15.73 0.45
N MET A 226 2.67 -16.64 -0.21
CA MET A 226 1.31 -16.40 -0.66
C MET A 226 0.36 -16.26 0.53
N ILE A 227 -0.69 -15.45 0.39
CA ILE A 227 -1.64 -15.19 1.49
C ILE A 227 -2.64 -16.34 1.65
N ASP A 228 -2.99 -16.98 0.53
CA ASP A 228 -3.97 -18.07 0.43
C ASP A 228 -3.36 -19.46 0.65
N SER A 229 -2.04 -19.56 0.69
CA SER A 229 -1.31 -20.82 0.81
C SER A 229 -0.02 -20.63 1.60
N GLN A 230 0.43 -21.68 2.29
CA GLN A 230 1.75 -21.65 2.96
C GLN A 230 2.92 -21.73 1.96
N GLU A 231 2.64 -21.63 0.66
CA GLU A 231 3.61 -21.71 -0.42
C GLU A 231 4.36 -20.38 -0.58
N VAL A 232 5.67 -20.46 -0.85
CA VAL A 232 6.50 -19.31 -1.23
C VAL A 232 6.68 -19.34 -2.74
N ARG A 233 6.41 -18.23 -3.40
CA ARG A 233 6.53 -18.09 -4.85
C ARG A 233 7.43 -16.94 -5.23
N GLU A 234 8.11 -17.11 -6.36
CA GLU A 234 8.87 -16.04 -6.98
C GLU A 234 7.87 -15.05 -7.61
N CYS A 235 7.93 -13.79 -7.18
CA CYS A 235 7.01 -12.76 -7.62
C CYS A 235 7.75 -11.63 -8.35
N LEU A 236 7.18 -11.16 -9.46
CA LEU A 236 7.66 -9.98 -10.17
C LEU A 236 7.31 -8.71 -9.40
N ILE A 237 8.33 -8.02 -8.91
CA ILE A 237 8.22 -6.77 -8.13
C ILE A 237 8.77 -5.55 -8.88
N GLY A 238 9.26 -5.73 -10.09
CA GLY A 238 9.85 -4.67 -10.89
C GLY A 238 10.31 -5.21 -12.23
N GLN A 239 10.60 -4.33 -13.18
CA GLN A 239 11.21 -4.72 -14.44
C GLN A 239 12.07 -3.59 -15.01
N VAL A 240 13.09 -3.98 -15.77
CA VAL A 240 13.86 -3.08 -16.63
C VAL A 240 13.72 -3.56 -18.07
N THR A 241 13.28 -2.68 -18.95
CA THR A 241 13.06 -2.95 -20.37
C THR A 241 14.21 -2.37 -21.17
N MET A 242 14.95 -3.23 -21.84
CA MET A 242 15.99 -2.89 -22.80
C MET A 242 15.43 -3.07 -24.21
N VAL A 243 15.76 -2.12 -25.10
CA VAL A 243 15.47 -2.22 -26.53
C VAL A 243 16.80 -2.27 -27.26
N ALA A 244 16.99 -3.30 -28.09
CA ALA A 244 18.24 -3.57 -28.80
C ALA A 244 17.98 -3.79 -30.30
N PRO A 245 17.68 -2.73 -31.07
CA PRO A 245 17.41 -2.85 -32.50
C PRO A 245 18.63 -3.36 -33.26
N LYS A 246 18.44 -4.09 -34.36
CA LYS A 246 19.55 -4.71 -35.12
C LYS A 246 20.61 -3.71 -35.62
N ASP A 247 20.21 -2.49 -35.92
CA ASP A 247 21.06 -1.47 -36.56
C ASP A 247 21.40 -0.28 -35.66
N ASN A 248 21.01 -0.30 -34.38
CA ASN A 248 21.22 0.79 -33.43
C ASN A 248 21.78 0.28 -32.10
N ASP A 249 22.41 1.18 -31.34
CA ASP A 249 22.86 0.88 -29.99
C ASP A 249 21.66 0.54 -29.09
N ALA A 250 21.88 -0.42 -28.19
CA ALA A 250 20.88 -0.76 -27.19
C ALA A 250 20.66 0.41 -26.23
N TYR A 251 19.42 0.55 -25.78
CA TYR A 251 19.06 1.57 -24.79
C TYR A 251 18.06 1.03 -23.77
N LEU A 252 18.11 1.61 -22.58
CA LEU A 252 17.13 1.33 -21.54
C LEU A 252 15.92 2.22 -21.78
N SER A 253 14.79 1.60 -22.13
CA SER A 253 13.54 2.32 -22.37
C SER A 253 12.80 2.62 -21.08
N THR A 254 12.61 1.61 -20.22
CA THR A 254 11.90 1.80 -18.95
C THR A 254 12.51 1.04 -17.79
N ALA A 255 12.50 1.64 -16.60
CA ALA A 255 12.89 0.99 -15.36
C ALA A 255 11.85 1.31 -14.28
N TRP A 256 11.26 0.27 -13.69
CA TRP A 256 10.30 0.45 -12.62
C TRP A 256 10.45 -0.63 -11.56
N ILE A 257 10.41 -0.22 -10.29
CA ILE A 257 10.45 -1.12 -9.14
C ILE A 257 9.28 -0.74 -8.24
N HIS A 258 8.63 -1.75 -7.70
CA HIS A 258 7.57 -1.61 -6.73
C HIS A 258 8.03 -0.71 -5.56
N PRO A 259 7.27 0.32 -5.16
CA PRO A 259 7.67 1.29 -4.14
C PRO A 259 8.31 0.70 -2.88
N PHE A 260 7.71 -0.33 -2.28
CA PHE A 260 8.24 -1.01 -1.08
C PHE A 260 9.55 -1.78 -1.27
N HIS A 261 9.93 -2.08 -2.51
CA HIS A 261 11.16 -2.80 -2.84
C HIS A 261 12.24 -1.88 -3.43
N ARG A 262 12.00 -0.56 -3.46
CA ARG A 262 12.99 0.44 -3.89
C ARG A 262 14.08 0.60 -2.83
N ARG A 263 15.24 1.12 -3.25
CA ARG A 263 16.41 1.42 -2.38
C ARG A 263 17.06 0.23 -1.68
N GLN A 264 16.79 -1.00 -2.14
CA GLN A 264 17.40 -2.23 -1.65
C GLN A 264 18.58 -2.71 -2.53
N GLY A 265 19.15 -1.84 -3.37
CA GLY A 265 20.25 -2.19 -4.29
C GLY A 265 19.87 -3.08 -5.49
N LYS A 266 18.60 -3.49 -5.63
CA LYS A 266 18.15 -4.38 -6.72
C LYS A 266 18.49 -3.85 -8.12
N LEU A 267 18.25 -2.56 -8.38
CA LEU A 267 18.63 -1.94 -9.66
C LEU A 267 20.15 -1.88 -9.85
N THR A 268 20.94 -1.57 -8.80
CA THR A 268 22.40 -1.53 -8.88
C THR A 268 22.98 -2.89 -9.27
N ASN A 269 22.47 -3.97 -8.68
CA ASN A 269 22.89 -5.34 -9.00
C ASN A 269 22.55 -5.68 -10.45
N LEU A 270 21.32 -5.36 -10.89
CA LEU A 270 20.91 -5.58 -12.27
C LEU A 270 21.69 -4.70 -13.26
N TRP A 271 22.05 -3.47 -12.87
CA TRP A 271 22.79 -2.54 -13.72
C TRP A 271 24.15 -3.11 -14.16
N GLN A 272 24.87 -3.78 -13.25
CA GLN A 272 26.14 -4.44 -13.57
C GLN A 272 25.97 -5.53 -14.64
N GLN A 273 24.89 -6.31 -14.54
CA GLN A 273 24.53 -7.30 -15.55
C GLN A 273 24.24 -6.63 -16.89
N LEU A 274 23.43 -5.57 -16.90
CA LEU A 274 23.09 -4.84 -18.13
C LEU A 274 24.33 -4.25 -18.81
N THR A 275 25.25 -3.64 -18.04
CA THR A 275 26.50 -3.08 -18.60
C THR A 275 27.41 -4.17 -19.14
N THR A 276 27.40 -5.37 -18.55
CA THR A 276 28.16 -6.52 -19.07
C THR A 276 27.56 -7.03 -20.39
N THR A 277 26.24 -7.08 -20.50
CA THR A 277 25.54 -7.61 -21.68
C THR A 277 25.56 -6.62 -22.86
N TYR A 278 25.24 -5.36 -22.60
CA TYR A 278 25.04 -4.35 -23.66
C TYR A 278 26.20 -3.35 -23.77
N GLY A 279 27.19 -3.40 -22.88
CA GLY A 279 28.24 -2.40 -22.81
C GLY A 279 27.71 -1.05 -22.34
N LYS A 280 28.12 0.02 -23.02
CA LYS A 280 27.61 1.37 -22.75
C LYS A 280 26.30 1.57 -23.52
N PHE A 281 25.21 1.80 -22.81
CA PHE A 281 23.89 2.05 -23.38
C PHE A 281 23.33 3.39 -22.88
N GLU A 282 22.44 3.98 -23.67
CA GLU A 282 21.74 5.20 -23.29
C GLU A 282 20.49 4.88 -22.45
N VAL A 283 20.03 5.85 -21.66
CA VAL A 283 18.74 5.78 -20.96
C VAL A 283 17.78 6.74 -21.62
N GLU A 284 16.64 6.22 -22.06
CA GLU A 284 15.58 7.00 -22.67
C GLU A 284 14.93 7.90 -21.61
N GLN A 285 15.02 9.22 -21.82
CA GLN A 285 14.33 10.26 -21.02
C GLN A 285 14.39 10.05 -19.50
N PRO A 286 15.58 10.02 -18.88
CA PRO A 286 15.71 9.69 -17.46
C PRO A 286 15.06 10.77 -16.60
N ASN A 287 14.16 10.36 -15.71
CA ASN A 287 13.60 11.24 -14.69
C ASN A 287 14.64 11.60 -13.61
N THR A 288 14.28 12.51 -12.70
CA THR A 288 15.20 13.00 -11.64
C THR A 288 15.80 11.87 -10.79
N ASN A 289 15.04 10.81 -10.51
CA ASN A 289 15.55 9.67 -9.73
C ASN A 289 16.57 8.85 -10.53
N MET A 290 16.28 8.59 -11.81
CA MET A 290 17.20 7.88 -12.68
C MET A 290 18.46 8.69 -12.95
N GLN A 291 18.37 10.01 -13.15
CA GLN A 291 19.53 10.89 -13.27
C GLN A 291 20.43 10.82 -12.02
N ALA A 292 19.83 10.87 -10.83
CA ALA A 292 20.56 10.73 -9.57
C ALA A 292 21.18 9.34 -9.38
N PHE A 293 20.55 8.29 -9.91
CA PHE A 293 21.10 6.94 -9.94
C PHE A 293 22.30 6.86 -10.89
N LEU A 294 22.18 7.38 -12.11
CA LEU A 294 23.23 7.39 -13.12
C LEU A 294 24.48 8.10 -12.61
N ALA A 295 24.33 9.29 -12.01
CA ALA A 295 25.46 10.06 -11.46
C ALA A 295 26.27 9.31 -10.36
N LYS A 296 25.70 8.25 -9.77
CA LYS A 296 26.38 7.40 -8.77
C LYS A 296 26.96 6.11 -9.36
N ASN A 297 26.53 5.70 -10.55
CA ASN A 297 26.85 4.40 -11.15
C ASN A 297 27.54 4.50 -12.52
N THR A 298 27.80 5.72 -13.01
CA THR A 298 28.82 6.04 -14.01
C THR A 298 30.11 6.46 -13.34
#